data_AF-A0A4R6IXA4-F1
#
_entry.id   AF-A0A4R6IXA4-F1
#
_cell.length_a   1.000
_cell.length_b   1.000
_cell.length_c   1.000
_cell.angle_alpha   90.00
_cell.angle_beta   90.00
_cell.angle_gamma   90.00
#
_symmetry.space_group_name_H-M   'P 1'
#
loop_
_entity.id
_entity.type
_entity.pdbx_description
1 polymer ?
#
loop_
_entity_poly.entity_id
_entity_poly.type
_entity_poly.pdbx_seq_one_letter_code
_entity_poly.pdbx_strand_id
1 'polypeptide(L)'
;MKTYIYIIAILVSMASCTAVKIAVPEQFSAQATAMKVQGLNGWKFNEQLSFGTYFTSSVKRGWDFSNGSRFSRFSLKGEDVLLSAFNIYSDREKYTEKNRFQYSIQDASLVTEVLAQEKFSENQLVYKSNMDWLNNLKRTDKYEYAFSATIVPLNFNKGEVWSLTMLNEFDAKKTKQNLFERPQTKDLGYVTNGKEQIEIKPLFLSKRETASGKEGKVWGGPLLTGYELRWDDGVVGLVDIMDNKVWIVNDLDPKEKMILSAIASAILLKRKQDVYTERADGL
;
A
#
# COMPACT_ATOMS: atom_id res chain seq x y z
N MET A 1 -8.23 -5.69 49.20
CA MET A 1 -7.17 -4.76 48.72
C MET A 1 -6.23 -5.38 47.69
N LYS A 2 -5.73 -6.61 47.86
CA LYS A 2 -4.78 -7.23 46.90
C LYS A 2 -5.33 -7.38 45.46
N THR A 3 -6.63 -7.62 45.29
CA THR A 3 -7.27 -7.81 43.97
C THR A 3 -7.34 -6.53 43.12
N TYR A 4 -7.45 -5.36 43.75
CA TYR A 4 -7.53 -4.07 43.03
C TYR A 4 -6.16 -3.63 42.45
N ILE A 5 -5.06 -4.08 43.06
CA ILE A 5 -3.69 -3.77 42.59
C ILE A 5 -3.39 -4.48 41.27
N TYR A 6 -3.89 -5.71 41.07
CA TYR A 6 -3.72 -6.45 39.81
C TYR A 6 -4.53 -5.84 38.65
N ILE A 7 -5.72 -5.29 38.92
CA ILE A 7 -6.56 -4.66 37.89
C ILE A 7 -5.94 -3.35 37.40
N ILE A 8 -5.34 -2.55 38.29
CA ILE A 8 -4.64 -1.32 37.92
C ILE A 8 -3.36 -1.62 37.10
N ALA A 9 -2.60 -2.67 37.45
CA ALA A 9 -1.40 -3.04 36.71
C ALA A 9 -1.69 -3.52 35.26
N ILE A 10 -2.81 -4.22 35.04
CA ILE A 10 -3.23 -4.66 33.71
C ILE A 10 -3.72 -3.47 32.86
N LEU A 11 -4.44 -2.52 33.45
CA LEU A 11 -4.91 -1.32 32.73
C LEU A 11 -3.76 -0.42 32.25
N VAL A 12 -2.68 -0.30 33.03
CA VAL A 12 -1.51 0.53 32.65
C VAL A 12 -0.69 -0.11 31.52
N SER A 13 -0.70 -1.44 31.41
CA SER A 13 0.01 -2.15 30.33
C SER A 13 -0.62 -2.00 28.93
N MET A 14 -1.87 -1.52 28.84
CA MET A 14 -2.55 -1.28 27.55
C MET A 14 -2.33 0.13 26.97
N ALA A 15 -1.61 1.02 27.68
CA ALA A 15 -1.42 2.41 27.25
C ALA A 15 -0.17 2.65 26.37
N SER A 16 0.64 1.63 26.06
CA SER A 16 1.94 1.82 25.39
C SER A 16 1.98 1.40 23.91
N CYS A 17 0.87 1.54 23.17
CA CYS A 17 0.93 1.49 21.71
C CYS A 17 1.40 2.85 21.16
N THR A 18 2.71 3.09 21.16
CA THR A 18 3.26 4.18 20.35
C THR A 18 3.07 3.82 18.88
N ALA A 19 2.15 4.53 18.22
CA ALA A 19 1.90 4.38 16.78
C ALA A 19 3.21 4.61 16.02
N VAL A 20 3.50 3.71 15.09
CA VAL A 20 4.68 3.77 14.24
C VAL A 20 4.47 4.93 13.26
N LYS A 21 5.24 6.01 13.39
CA LYS A 21 5.14 7.20 12.55
C LYS A 21 6.13 7.13 11.38
N ILE A 22 5.78 7.74 10.25
CA ILE A 22 6.73 8.01 9.17
C ILE A 22 7.79 8.99 9.67
N ALA A 23 9.05 8.72 9.33
CA ALA A 23 10.13 9.68 9.50
C ALA A 23 10.00 10.78 8.42
N VAL A 24 9.25 11.83 8.73
CA VAL A 24 9.17 13.03 7.90
C VAL A 24 10.38 13.91 8.21
N PRO A 25 11.20 14.33 7.23
CA PRO A 25 12.30 15.25 7.48
C PRO A 25 11.79 16.54 8.12
N GLU A 26 12.45 17.00 9.19
CA GLU A 26 12.01 18.16 9.97
C GLU A 26 11.87 19.42 9.09
N GLN A 27 12.81 19.60 8.15
CA GLN A 27 12.80 20.68 7.16
C GLN A 27 11.56 20.68 6.27
N PHE A 28 11.05 19.50 5.90
CA PHE A 28 9.83 19.35 5.10
C PHE A 28 8.59 19.62 5.96
N SER A 29 8.58 19.12 7.20
CA SER A 29 7.45 19.34 8.13
C SER A 29 7.19 20.81 8.46
N ALA A 30 8.23 21.66 8.41
CA ALA A 30 8.10 23.10 8.62
C ALA A 30 7.47 23.84 7.42
N GLN A 31 7.57 23.26 6.22
CA GLN A 31 7.14 23.90 4.95
C GLN A 31 5.88 23.26 4.36
N ALA A 32 5.38 22.18 4.98
CA ALA A 32 4.22 21.44 4.53
C ALA A 32 3.14 21.36 5.61
N THR A 33 1.89 21.33 5.19
CA THR A 33 0.76 21.12 6.09
C THR A 33 0.38 19.66 6.14
N ALA A 34 0.36 19.07 7.34
CA ALA A 34 -0.16 17.74 7.59
C ALA A 34 -1.70 17.76 7.66
N MET A 35 -2.35 17.03 6.77
CA MET A 35 -3.80 16.89 6.74
C MET A 35 -4.18 15.45 7.05
N LYS A 36 -4.93 15.24 8.13
CA LYS A 36 -5.46 13.92 8.45
C LYS A 36 -6.60 13.57 7.49
N VAL A 37 -6.54 12.36 6.94
CA VAL A 37 -7.55 11.82 6.04
C VAL A 37 -8.62 11.12 6.85
N GLN A 38 -9.86 11.48 6.57
CA GLN A 38 -11.06 10.87 7.13
C GLN A 38 -11.77 10.08 6.02
N GLY A 39 -12.56 9.08 6.43
CA GLY A 39 -13.42 8.35 5.51
C GLY A 39 -12.80 7.13 4.82
N LEU A 40 -11.56 6.76 5.15
CA LEU A 40 -10.92 5.48 4.80
C LEU A 40 -11.49 4.28 5.59
N ASN A 41 -12.62 4.44 6.28
CA ASN A 41 -13.17 3.43 7.18
C ASN A 41 -13.57 2.17 6.37
N GLY A 42 -13.14 0.99 6.81
CA GLY A 42 -13.10 -0.28 6.05
C GLY A 42 -14.40 -0.82 5.43
N TRP A 43 -15.52 -0.11 5.53
CA TRP A 43 -16.74 -0.39 4.77
C TRP A 43 -16.67 0.30 3.41
N LYS A 44 -16.36 -0.49 2.37
CA LYS A 44 -16.10 -0.02 0.99
C LYS A 44 -17.33 0.54 0.24
N PHE A 45 -18.46 0.73 0.91
CA PHE A 45 -19.70 1.25 0.34
C PHE A 45 -19.83 2.74 0.62
N ASN A 46 -19.97 3.55 -0.44
CA ASN A 46 -20.07 5.02 -0.35
C ASN A 46 -18.91 5.68 0.40
N GLU A 47 -17.69 5.17 0.19
CA GLU A 47 -16.47 5.76 0.73
C GLU A 47 -16.34 7.21 0.22
N GLN A 48 -16.07 8.14 1.12
CA GLN A 48 -15.87 9.55 0.83
C GLN A 48 -14.68 10.01 1.66
N LEU A 49 -13.66 10.57 1.01
CA LEU A 49 -12.48 11.07 1.69
C LEU A 49 -12.62 12.56 1.96
N SER A 50 -12.11 13.00 3.10
CA SER A 50 -11.89 14.42 3.39
C SER A 50 -10.56 14.63 4.10
N PHE A 51 -9.85 15.69 3.73
CA PHE A 51 -8.61 16.10 4.36
C PHE A 51 -8.36 17.58 4.06
N GLY A 52 -8.04 18.38 5.08
CA GLY A 52 -7.92 19.84 4.92
C GLY A 52 -9.21 20.45 4.36
N THR A 53 -9.10 21.16 3.24
CA THR A 53 -10.24 21.74 2.51
C THR A 53 -10.76 20.84 1.38
N TYR A 54 -10.09 19.71 1.13
CA TYR A 54 -10.40 18.78 0.05
C TYR A 54 -11.43 17.75 0.50
N PHE A 55 -12.38 17.47 -0.40
CA PHE A 55 -13.35 16.39 -0.20
C PHE A 55 -13.68 15.69 -1.51
N THR A 56 -13.94 14.39 -1.43
CA THR A 56 -14.33 13.59 -2.58
C THR A 56 -15.84 13.39 -2.65
N SER A 57 -16.35 13.17 -3.85
CA SER A 57 -17.64 12.51 -4.02
C SER A 57 -17.60 11.08 -3.46
N SER A 58 -18.77 10.45 -3.38
CA SER A 58 -18.85 9.00 -3.16
C SER A 58 -18.01 8.27 -4.22
N VAL A 59 -17.10 7.41 -3.76
CA VAL A 59 -16.24 6.60 -4.63
C VAL A 59 -17.07 5.50 -5.27
N LYS A 60 -17.23 5.58 -6.60
CA LYS A 60 -17.93 4.58 -7.40
C LYS A 60 -16.94 3.49 -7.78
N ARG A 61 -17.00 2.36 -7.08
CA ARG A 61 -16.20 1.17 -7.40
C ARG A 61 -16.96 0.30 -8.41
N GLY A 62 -16.26 -0.12 -9.47
CA GLY A 62 -16.78 -1.08 -10.45
C GLY A 62 -16.78 -2.51 -9.90
N TRP A 63 -17.29 -3.46 -10.70
CA TRP A 63 -17.27 -4.87 -10.34
C TRP A 63 -15.83 -5.36 -10.12
N ASP A 64 -15.60 -5.92 -8.94
CA ASP A 64 -14.34 -6.57 -8.59
C ASP A 64 -14.30 -7.96 -9.21
N PHE A 65 -13.35 -8.17 -10.13
CA PHE A 65 -13.12 -9.49 -10.70
C PHE A 65 -11.89 -10.09 -10.02
N SER A 66 -12.13 -11.11 -9.18
CA SER A 66 -11.07 -11.97 -8.67
C SER A 66 -11.24 -13.37 -9.27
N ASN A 67 -10.14 -13.97 -9.70
CA ASN A 67 -10.12 -15.34 -10.18
C ASN A 67 -8.90 -16.07 -9.61
N GLY A 68 -9.14 -17.24 -9.04
CA GLY A 68 -8.14 -18.12 -8.48
C GLY A 68 -8.17 -19.46 -9.20
N SER A 69 -7.02 -19.95 -9.64
CA SER A 69 -6.90 -21.31 -10.18
C SER A 69 -5.79 -22.05 -9.44
N ARG A 70 -6.04 -23.31 -9.07
CA ARG A 70 -5.08 -24.17 -8.39
C ARG A 70 -4.82 -25.39 -9.27
N PHE A 71 -3.55 -25.69 -9.48
CA PHE A 71 -3.10 -26.84 -10.26
C PHE A 71 -2.10 -27.64 -9.44
N SER A 72 -2.32 -28.94 -9.30
CA SER A 72 -1.37 -29.81 -8.62
C SER A 72 -0.11 -30.00 -9.47
N ARG A 73 1.05 -29.83 -8.85
CA ARG A 73 2.32 -30.04 -9.55
C ARG A 73 2.68 -31.52 -9.51
N PHE A 74 2.53 -32.19 -10.64
CA PHE A 74 3.22 -33.46 -10.87
C PHE A 74 4.64 -33.13 -11.37
N SER A 75 5.64 -33.37 -10.53
CA SER A 75 7.04 -33.00 -10.78
C SER A 75 7.95 -34.15 -10.40
N LEU A 76 8.76 -34.63 -11.34
CA LEU A 76 9.75 -35.71 -11.13
C LEU A 76 11.11 -35.16 -10.66
N LYS A 77 11.14 -33.94 -10.12
CA LYS A 77 12.37 -33.35 -9.58
C LYS A 77 12.74 -34.05 -8.29
N GLY A 78 14.05 -34.27 -8.07
CA GLY A 78 14.55 -34.99 -6.89
C GLY A 78 14.08 -34.39 -5.57
N GLU A 79 13.95 -33.06 -5.49
CA GLU A 79 13.45 -32.39 -4.28
C GLU A 79 11.97 -32.70 -4.01
N ASP A 80 11.13 -32.72 -5.05
CA ASP A 80 9.69 -33.01 -4.93
C ASP A 80 9.46 -34.50 -4.58
N VAL A 81 10.31 -35.41 -5.09
CA VAL A 81 10.29 -36.83 -4.73
C VAL A 81 10.68 -37.03 -3.25
N LEU A 82 11.71 -36.34 -2.77
CA LEU A 82 12.09 -36.38 -1.35
C LEU A 82 10.97 -35.84 -0.45
N LEU A 83 10.36 -34.71 -0.80
CA LEU A 83 9.26 -34.13 -0.04
C LEU A 83 8.05 -35.07 0.03
N SER A 84 7.76 -35.80 -1.06
CA SER A 84 6.67 -36.77 -1.09
C SER A 84 6.86 -37.92 -0.09
N ALA A 85 8.10 -38.34 0.20
CA ALA A 85 8.40 -39.35 1.21
C ALA A 85 8.00 -38.91 2.63
N PHE A 86 7.91 -37.59 2.87
CA PHE A 86 7.45 -37.00 4.12
C PHE A 86 5.97 -36.58 4.09
N ASN A 87 5.19 -37.05 3.10
CA ASN A 87 3.81 -36.61 2.85
C ASN A 87 3.69 -35.08 2.64
N ILE A 88 4.71 -34.47 2.03
CA ILE A 88 4.69 -33.06 1.64
C ILE A 88 4.48 -32.98 0.13
N TYR A 89 3.37 -32.36 -0.28
CA TYR A 89 3.01 -32.16 -1.67
C TYR A 89 3.07 -30.67 -2.02
N SER A 90 3.30 -30.34 -3.30
CA SER A 90 3.28 -28.95 -3.75
C SER A 90 2.24 -28.70 -4.85
N ASP A 91 1.47 -27.63 -4.68
CA ASP A 91 0.53 -27.13 -5.68
C ASP A 91 0.97 -25.75 -6.17
N ARG A 92 0.53 -25.35 -7.36
CA ARG A 92 0.65 -23.97 -7.84
C ARG A 92 -0.72 -23.30 -7.83
N GLU A 93 -0.79 -22.15 -7.18
CA GLU A 93 -1.95 -21.26 -7.22
C GLU A 93 -1.63 -20.04 -8.08
N LYS A 94 -2.58 -19.66 -8.93
CA LYS A 94 -2.56 -18.37 -9.63
C LYS A 94 -3.77 -17.57 -9.21
N TYR A 95 -3.52 -16.37 -8.69
CA TYR A 95 -4.52 -15.40 -8.34
C TYR A 95 -4.45 -14.20 -9.29
N THR A 96 -5.60 -13.64 -9.64
CA THR A 96 -5.69 -12.40 -10.42
C THR A 96 -6.85 -11.58 -9.89
N GLU A 97 -6.61 -10.29 -9.67
CA GLU A 97 -7.61 -9.33 -9.22
C GLU A 97 -7.58 -8.11 -10.13
N LYS A 98 -8.77 -7.59 -10.46
CA LYS A 98 -8.94 -6.32 -11.16
C LYS A 98 -9.97 -5.48 -10.42
N ASN A 99 -9.62 -4.23 -10.14
CA ASN A 99 -10.51 -3.24 -9.56
C ASN A 99 -10.50 -1.98 -10.43
N ARG A 100 -11.64 -1.30 -10.50
CA ARG A 100 -11.77 0.04 -11.09
C ARG A 100 -12.57 0.91 -10.15
N PHE A 101 -12.22 2.18 -10.06
CA PHE A 101 -13.00 3.14 -9.28
C PHE A 101 -12.89 4.54 -9.86
N GLN A 102 -13.92 5.34 -9.61
CA GLN A 102 -13.96 6.73 -10.04
C GLN A 102 -14.64 7.61 -9.00
N TYR A 103 -14.21 8.87 -8.93
CA TYR A 103 -14.76 9.89 -8.05
C TYR A 103 -14.33 11.27 -8.53
N SER A 104 -14.98 12.31 -8.02
CA SER A 104 -14.46 13.67 -8.11
C SER A 104 -13.87 14.08 -6.76
N ILE A 105 -12.84 14.91 -6.79
CA ILE A 105 -12.32 15.64 -5.64
C ILE A 105 -12.51 17.12 -5.90
N GLN A 106 -12.77 17.91 -4.85
CA GLN A 106 -12.98 19.35 -4.96
C GLN A 106 -12.41 20.12 -3.77
N ASP A 107 -12.03 21.37 -4.05
CA ASP A 107 -11.65 22.39 -3.09
C ASP A 107 -12.16 23.75 -3.60
N ALA A 108 -13.07 24.36 -2.84
CA ALA A 108 -13.80 25.56 -3.23
C ALA A 108 -14.38 25.47 -4.66
N SER A 109 -13.78 26.19 -5.62
CA SER A 109 -14.19 26.19 -7.02
C SER A 109 -13.40 25.23 -7.90
N LEU A 110 -12.36 24.56 -7.41
CA LEU A 110 -11.55 23.64 -8.20
C LEU A 110 -12.14 22.24 -8.12
N VAL A 111 -12.38 21.60 -9.26
CA VAL A 111 -12.94 20.24 -9.33
C VAL A 111 -12.09 19.39 -10.27
N THR A 112 -11.73 18.20 -9.81
CA THR A 112 -10.95 17.22 -10.57
C THR A 112 -11.64 15.87 -10.52
N GLU A 113 -11.74 15.20 -11.66
CA GLU A 113 -12.23 13.82 -11.74
C GLU A 113 -11.05 12.84 -11.76
N VAL A 114 -11.19 11.74 -11.03
CA VAL A 114 -10.19 10.68 -10.97
C VAL A 114 -10.82 9.39 -11.43
N LEU A 115 -10.20 8.74 -12.42
CA LEU A 115 -10.56 7.41 -12.90
C LEU A 115 -9.38 6.48 -12.70
N ALA A 116 -9.51 5.50 -11.83
CA ALA A 116 -8.44 4.61 -11.44
C ALA A 116 -8.75 3.15 -11.75
N GLN A 117 -7.70 2.38 -12.00
CA GLN A 117 -7.75 0.94 -12.15
C GLN A 117 -6.53 0.29 -11.50
N GLU A 118 -6.76 -0.91 -11.00
CA GLU A 118 -5.77 -1.72 -10.31
C GLU A 118 -5.82 -3.13 -10.89
N LYS A 119 -4.65 -3.70 -11.17
CA LYS A 119 -4.49 -5.07 -11.64
C LYS A 119 -3.41 -5.73 -10.80
N PHE A 120 -3.76 -6.88 -10.24
CA PHE A 120 -2.85 -7.72 -9.48
C PHE A 120 -2.85 -9.13 -10.06
N SER A 121 -1.68 -9.74 -10.18
CA SER A 121 -1.55 -11.16 -10.49
C SER A 121 -0.43 -11.78 -9.67
N GLU A 122 -0.68 -12.93 -9.09
CA GLU A 122 0.29 -13.64 -8.27
C GLU A 122 0.31 -15.12 -8.62
N ASN A 123 1.52 -15.69 -8.62
CA ASN A 123 1.74 -17.12 -8.66
C ASN A 123 2.38 -17.55 -7.34
N GLN A 124 1.76 -18.51 -6.66
CA GLN A 124 2.22 -19.05 -5.39
C GLN A 124 2.50 -20.55 -5.53
N LEU A 125 3.49 -21.01 -4.79
CA LEU A 125 3.73 -22.41 -4.50
C LEU A 125 3.15 -22.71 -3.11
N VAL A 126 2.28 -23.71 -3.03
CA VAL A 126 1.62 -24.10 -1.78
C VAL A 126 2.12 -25.47 -1.38
N TYR A 127 2.74 -25.55 -0.21
CA TYR A 127 3.17 -26.80 0.39
C TYR A 127 2.05 -27.33 1.28
N LYS A 128 1.63 -28.56 1.00
CA LYS A 128 0.60 -29.29 1.76
C LYS A 128 1.27 -30.40 2.53
N SER A 129 1.03 -30.47 3.83
CA SER A 129 1.54 -31.51 4.71
C SER A 129 0.44 -31.94 5.67
N ASN A 130 0.48 -33.19 6.11
CA ASN A 130 -0.36 -33.69 7.19
C ASN A 130 0.13 -33.24 8.58
N MET A 131 1.24 -32.49 8.65
CA MET A 131 1.72 -31.87 9.88
C MET A 131 1.04 -30.51 10.09
N ASP A 132 0.36 -30.32 11.23
CA ASP A 132 -0.42 -29.10 11.53
C ASP A 132 0.39 -27.79 11.40
N TRP A 133 1.67 -27.82 11.74
CA TRP A 133 2.54 -26.64 11.70
C TRP A 133 3.08 -26.28 10.31
N LEU A 134 2.98 -27.18 9.32
CA LEU A 134 3.40 -26.99 7.92
C LEU A 134 2.22 -26.96 6.93
N ASN A 135 1.00 -27.12 7.43
CA ASN A 135 -0.16 -27.26 6.59
C ASN A 135 -0.43 -25.95 5.83
N ASN A 136 -0.49 -26.02 4.49
CA ASN A 136 -0.74 -24.91 3.57
C ASN A 136 0.29 -23.77 3.63
N LEU A 137 1.57 -24.06 3.89
CA LEU A 137 2.62 -23.04 3.78
C LEU A 137 2.69 -22.51 2.34
N LYS A 138 2.52 -21.19 2.17
CA LYS A 138 2.54 -20.54 0.85
C LYS A 138 3.84 -19.77 0.64
N ARG A 139 4.41 -19.88 -0.57
CA ARG A 139 5.54 -19.07 -1.02
C ARG A 139 5.21 -18.41 -2.35
N THR A 140 5.33 -17.09 -2.44
CA THR A 140 5.16 -16.37 -3.70
C THR A 140 6.34 -16.64 -4.62
N ASP A 141 6.10 -17.18 -5.82
CA ASP A 141 7.13 -17.37 -6.84
C ASP A 141 7.28 -16.10 -7.70
N LYS A 142 6.15 -15.46 -8.04
CA LYS A 142 6.10 -14.24 -8.86
C LYS A 142 4.85 -13.44 -8.52
N TYR A 143 4.94 -12.13 -8.48
CA TYR A 143 3.75 -11.29 -8.58
C TYR A 143 4.00 -10.05 -9.44
N GLU A 144 2.91 -9.55 -10.00
CA GLU A 144 2.84 -8.34 -10.79
C GLU A 144 1.70 -7.49 -10.27
N TYR A 145 1.99 -6.23 -10.01
CA TYR A 145 1.03 -5.24 -9.55
C TYR A 145 1.15 -4.01 -10.44
N ALA A 146 0.01 -3.54 -10.94
CA ALA A 146 -0.10 -2.32 -11.71
C ALA A 146 -1.28 -1.50 -11.21
N PHE A 147 -1.02 -0.24 -10.90
CA PHE A 147 -2.03 0.75 -10.59
C PHE A 147 -1.89 1.91 -11.57
N SER A 148 -3.00 2.36 -12.12
CA SER A 148 -3.02 3.53 -12.99
C SER A 148 -4.23 4.39 -12.71
N ALA A 149 -4.07 5.70 -12.75
CA ALA A 149 -5.17 6.64 -12.65
C ALA A 149 -5.05 7.75 -13.68
N THR A 150 -6.20 8.20 -14.17
CA THR A 150 -6.33 9.39 -14.99
C THR A 150 -6.97 10.47 -14.13
N ILE A 151 -6.31 11.62 -14.05
CA ILE A 151 -6.70 12.77 -13.24
C ILE A 151 -7.05 13.89 -14.22
N VAL A 152 -8.30 14.34 -14.19
CA VAL A 152 -8.88 15.27 -15.18
C VAL A 152 -9.38 16.53 -14.47
N PRO A 153 -8.65 17.64 -14.55
CA PRO A 153 -9.13 18.95 -14.12
C PRO A 153 -10.35 19.38 -14.94
N LEU A 154 -11.49 19.64 -14.29
CA LEU A 154 -12.75 19.92 -15.00
C LEU A 154 -12.92 21.42 -15.32
N ASN A 155 -12.53 22.28 -14.39
CA ASN A 155 -12.79 23.72 -14.45
C ASN A 155 -11.56 24.62 -14.25
N PHE A 156 -10.38 24.02 -14.09
CA PHE A 156 -9.08 24.67 -14.22
C PHE A 156 -8.22 23.83 -15.18
N ASN A 157 -7.15 24.42 -15.73
CA ASN A 157 -6.18 23.73 -16.58
C ASN A 157 -6.81 22.77 -17.62
N LYS A 158 -7.87 23.25 -18.30
CA LYS A 158 -8.67 22.43 -19.20
C LYS A 158 -7.79 21.81 -20.30
N GLY A 159 -7.85 20.49 -20.42
CA GLY A 159 -7.05 19.72 -21.38
C GLY A 159 -5.75 19.15 -20.81
N GLU A 160 -5.34 19.54 -19.60
CA GLU A 160 -4.17 18.96 -18.92
C GLU A 160 -4.56 17.71 -18.14
N VAL A 161 -4.65 16.60 -18.86
CA VAL A 161 -4.94 15.29 -18.26
C VAL A 161 -3.65 14.70 -17.70
N TRP A 162 -3.66 14.35 -16.42
CA TRP A 162 -2.54 13.70 -15.75
C TRP A 162 -2.75 12.18 -15.73
N SER A 163 -1.70 11.44 -16.08
CA SER A 163 -1.66 9.97 -16.02
C SER A 163 -0.71 9.54 -14.91
N LEU A 164 -1.27 8.88 -13.90
CA LEU A 164 -0.56 8.20 -12.82
C LEU A 164 -0.33 6.75 -13.22
N THR A 165 0.90 6.26 -13.05
CA THR A 165 1.25 4.85 -13.20
C THR A 165 2.14 4.41 -12.04
N MET A 166 1.81 3.28 -11.42
CA MET A 166 2.65 2.60 -10.43
C MET A 166 2.75 1.12 -10.79
N LEU A 167 3.98 0.61 -10.85
CA LEU A 167 4.29 -0.78 -11.11
C LEU A 167 5.11 -1.34 -9.97
N ASN A 168 4.73 -2.52 -9.50
CA ASN A 168 5.50 -3.29 -8.53
C ASN A 168 5.57 -4.73 -9.04
N GLU A 169 6.79 -5.22 -9.25
CA GLU A 169 7.04 -6.57 -9.71
C GLU A 169 8.00 -7.29 -8.79
N PHE A 170 7.75 -8.59 -8.63
CA PHE A 170 8.61 -9.50 -7.91
C PHE A 170 8.78 -10.81 -8.67
N ASP A 171 10.01 -11.31 -8.71
CA ASP A 171 10.36 -12.61 -9.26
C ASP A 171 11.40 -13.27 -8.35
N ALA A 172 11.01 -14.38 -7.69
CA ALA A 172 11.86 -15.14 -6.78
C ALA A 172 13.08 -15.77 -7.47
N LYS A 173 13.06 -15.92 -8.81
CA LYS A 173 14.23 -16.41 -9.55
C LYS A 173 15.31 -15.34 -9.73
N LYS A 174 14.92 -14.07 -9.68
CA LYS A 174 15.82 -12.92 -9.88
C LYS A 174 16.27 -12.29 -8.56
N THR A 175 15.63 -12.66 -7.46
CA THR A 175 15.84 -12.07 -6.12
C THR A 175 16.17 -13.18 -5.14
N LYS A 176 17.35 -13.15 -4.51
CA LYS A 176 17.66 -14.07 -3.40
C LYS A 176 16.76 -13.72 -2.22
N GLN A 177 15.87 -14.62 -1.83
CA GLN A 177 14.93 -14.41 -0.73
C GLN A 177 14.92 -15.64 0.17
N ASN A 178 14.98 -15.42 1.49
CA ASN A 178 14.79 -16.49 2.47
C ASN A 178 13.30 -16.81 2.67
N LEU A 179 12.97 -17.99 3.20
CA LEU A 179 11.60 -18.50 3.32
C LEU A 179 10.62 -17.57 4.07
N PHE A 180 11.13 -16.69 4.94
CA PHE A 180 10.34 -15.79 5.78
C PHE A 180 10.60 -14.30 5.49
N GLU A 181 11.42 -13.99 4.50
CA GLU A 181 11.79 -12.62 4.16
C GLU A 181 10.75 -11.99 3.22
N ARG A 182 10.53 -10.68 3.29
CA ARG A 182 9.67 -9.96 2.35
C ARG A 182 10.31 -9.85 0.96
N PRO A 183 9.54 -10.01 -0.13
CA PRO A 183 10.02 -9.80 -1.49
C PRO A 183 10.39 -8.32 -1.65
N GLN A 184 11.67 -8.07 -1.90
CA GLN A 184 12.16 -6.75 -2.26
C GLN A 184 11.76 -6.49 -3.72
N THR A 185 11.12 -5.35 -3.98
CA THR A 185 10.52 -5.06 -5.28
C THR A 185 11.07 -3.79 -5.90
N LYS A 186 10.97 -3.73 -7.22
CA LYS A 186 11.23 -2.51 -7.97
C LYS A 186 9.90 -1.76 -8.05
N ASP A 187 9.72 -0.81 -7.15
CA ASP A 187 8.63 0.14 -7.22
C ASP A 187 8.97 1.26 -8.18
N LEU A 188 8.19 1.37 -9.25
CA LEU A 188 8.28 2.48 -10.20
C LEU A 188 6.94 3.18 -10.20
N GLY A 189 6.91 4.43 -9.74
CA GLY A 189 5.71 5.26 -9.72
C GLY A 189 5.98 6.64 -10.28
N TYR A 190 5.10 7.13 -11.15
CA TYR A 190 5.14 8.52 -11.64
C TYR A 190 3.74 9.01 -12.03
N VAL A 191 3.59 10.33 -12.12
CA VAL A 191 2.44 11.03 -12.67
C VAL A 191 2.91 12.02 -13.71
N THR A 192 2.25 12.13 -14.87
CA THR A 192 2.64 13.10 -15.91
C THR A 192 1.45 13.59 -16.72
N ASN A 193 1.50 14.85 -17.15
CA ASN A 193 0.59 15.43 -18.15
C ASN A 193 1.23 15.52 -19.56
N GLY A 194 2.40 14.91 -19.75
CA GLY A 194 3.22 14.97 -20.97
C GLY A 194 4.18 16.16 -21.05
N LYS A 195 4.03 17.17 -20.19
CA LYS A 195 4.96 18.31 -20.06
C LYS A 195 5.77 18.22 -18.76
N GLU A 196 5.10 17.87 -17.68
CA GLU A 196 5.61 17.79 -16.32
C GLU A 196 5.53 16.36 -15.82
N GLN A 197 6.37 16.03 -14.84
CA GLN A 197 6.40 14.71 -14.23
C GLN A 197 6.63 14.81 -12.72
N ILE A 198 5.82 14.07 -11.97
CA ILE A 198 5.96 13.87 -10.53
C ILE A 198 6.41 12.43 -10.31
N GLU A 199 7.55 12.22 -9.67
CA GLU A 199 7.98 10.89 -9.23
C GLU A 199 7.22 10.49 -7.96
N ILE A 200 6.80 9.23 -7.89
CA ILE A 200 6.21 8.62 -6.69
C ILE A 200 7.20 7.61 -6.15
N LYS A 201 7.84 7.91 -5.01
CA LYS A 201 8.82 7.03 -4.37
C LYS A 201 8.22 6.37 -3.13
N PRO A 202 8.30 5.04 -2.98
CA PRO A 202 7.85 4.39 -1.76
C PRO A 202 8.76 4.78 -0.58
N LEU A 203 8.16 4.95 0.59
CA LEU A 203 8.85 5.16 1.85
C LEU A 203 8.76 3.88 2.68
N PHE A 204 9.92 3.29 2.97
CA PHE A 204 10.02 2.07 3.76
C PHE A 204 10.62 2.33 5.13
N LEU A 205 9.95 1.85 6.17
CA LEU A 205 10.50 1.82 7.51
C LEU A 205 11.28 0.51 7.73
N SER A 206 12.59 0.63 7.91
CA SER A 206 13.48 -0.51 8.20
C SER A 206 13.84 -0.65 9.68
N LYS A 207 13.66 0.42 10.46
CA LYS A 207 13.99 0.49 11.89
C LYS A 207 12.78 1.02 12.66
N ARG A 208 12.48 0.40 13.80
CA ARG A 208 11.44 0.83 14.75
C ARG A 208 12.09 1.19 16.07
N GLU A 209 11.77 2.35 16.62
CA GLU A 209 12.10 2.63 18.01
C GLU A 209 11.19 1.81 18.93
N THR A 210 11.79 0.97 19.77
CA THR A 210 11.06 0.26 20.82
C THR A 210 10.69 1.23 21.95
N ALA A 211 9.69 0.89 22.76
CA ALA A 211 9.30 1.68 23.94
C ALA A 211 10.44 1.94 24.95
N SER A 212 11.58 1.25 24.79
CA SER A 212 12.81 1.43 25.58
C SER A 212 13.83 2.41 24.97
N GLY A 213 13.50 3.05 23.84
CA GLY A 213 14.43 3.94 23.11
C GLY A 213 15.52 3.21 22.32
N LYS A 214 15.49 1.87 22.26
CA LYS A 214 16.44 1.08 21.45
C LYS A 214 15.91 0.87 20.04
N GLU A 215 16.76 1.08 19.04
CA GLU A 215 16.48 0.74 17.63
C GLU A 215 16.32 -0.79 17.48
N GLY A 216 15.12 -1.22 17.08
CA GLY A 216 14.81 -2.59 16.68
C GLY A 216 14.63 -2.68 15.17
N LYS A 217 15.02 -3.81 14.55
CA LYS A 217 14.67 -4.08 13.14
C LYS A 217 13.18 -4.40 13.02
N VAL A 218 12.56 -3.97 11.92
CA VAL A 218 11.18 -4.39 11.59
C VAL A 218 11.17 -5.89 11.28
N TRP A 219 10.37 -6.66 12.03
CA TRP A 219 10.26 -8.10 11.84
C TRP A 219 9.61 -8.41 10.48
N GLY A 220 10.22 -9.29 9.70
CA GLY A 220 9.80 -9.63 8.33
C GLY A 220 10.39 -8.75 7.22
N GLY A 221 11.15 -7.70 7.53
CA GLY A 221 11.80 -6.80 6.55
C GLY A 221 11.19 -5.40 6.54
N PRO A 222 11.66 -4.51 5.64
CA PRO A 222 11.14 -3.14 5.53
C PRO A 222 9.61 -3.12 5.35
N LEU A 223 8.93 -2.21 6.04
CA LEU A 223 7.49 -2.02 5.95
C LEU A 223 7.20 -0.78 5.10
N LEU A 224 6.34 -0.90 4.08
CA LEU A 224 5.89 0.27 3.35
C LEU A 224 5.06 1.14 4.28
N THR A 225 5.46 2.39 4.47
CA THR A 225 4.75 3.32 5.33
C THR A 225 4.03 4.41 4.55
N GLY A 226 4.48 4.72 3.34
CA GLY A 226 3.90 5.80 2.55
C GLY A 226 4.58 6.00 1.20
N TYR A 227 4.30 7.14 0.59
CA TYR A 227 4.92 7.57 -0.66
C TYR A 227 5.37 9.02 -0.57
N GLU A 228 6.51 9.32 -1.18
CA GLU A 228 7.03 10.65 -1.43
C GLU A 228 6.67 11.08 -2.85
N LEU A 229 6.10 12.27 -2.99
CA LEU A 229 5.80 12.91 -4.27
C LEU A 229 6.89 13.94 -4.54
N ARG A 230 7.66 13.73 -5.60
CA ARG A 230 8.73 14.65 -6.02
C ARG A 230 8.38 15.29 -7.33
N TRP A 231 8.42 16.61 -7.38
CA TRP A 231 8.20 17.38 -8.60
C TRP A 231 9.49 18.16 -8.86
N ASP A 232 10.03 18.02 -10.07
CA ASP A 232 11.34 18.53 -10.45
C ASP A 232 12.43 18.07 -9.45
N ASP A 233 13.10 18.99 -8.76
CA ASP A 233 14.17 18.68 -7.82
C ASP A 233 13.72 18.53 -6.36
N GLY A 234 12.44 18.80 -6.06
CA GLY A 234 11.94 18.93 -4.69
C GLY A 234 10.89 17.90 -4.30
N VAL A 235 10.76 17.65 -2.99
CA VAL A 235 9.61 16.95 -2.42
C VAL A 235 8.48 17.95 -2.29
N VAL A 236 7.32 17.64 -2.88
CA VAL A 236 6.13 18.52 -2.87
C VAL A 236 4.98 17.95 -2.04
N GLY A 237 5.03 16.66 -1.73
CA GLY A 237 4.03 16.03 -0.89
C GLY A 237 4.44 14.66 -0.35
N LEU A 238 3.77 14.22 0.71
CA LEU A 238 3.89 12.88 1.28
C LEU A 238 2.51 12.27 1.48
N VAL A 239 2.38 10.99 1.17
CA VAL A 239 1.18 10.19 1.43
C VAL A 239 1.52 9.18 2.51
N ASP A 240 1.03 9.41 3.72
CA ASP A 240 1.24 8.56 4.89
C ASP A 240 0.08 7.57 5.03
N ILE A 241 0.37 6.30 4.73
CA ILE A 241 -0.61 5.21 4.77
C ILE A 241 -0.81 4.71 6.20
N MET A 242 0.21 4.84 7.06
CA MET A 242 0.16 4.32 8.43
C MET A 242 -0.72 5.18 9.33
N ASP A 243 -0.57 6.51 9.23
CA ASP A 243 -1.33 7.48 10.02
C ASP A 243 -2.53 8.07 9.25
N ASN A 244 -2.76 7.66 8.00
CA ASN A 244 -3.75 8.23 7.09
C ASN A 244 -3.62 9.76 7.00
N LYS A 245 -2.44 10.24 6.60
CA LYS A 245 -2.17 11.68 6.45
C LYS A 245 -1.66 11.99 5.05
N VAL A 246 -1.99 13.19 4.58
CA VAL A 246 -1.41 13.77 3.38
C VAL A 246 -0.68 15.04 3.78
N TRP A 247 0.57 15.15 3.36
CA TRP A 247 1.36 16.35 3.52
C TRP A 247 1.51 17.01 2.15
N ILE A 248 1.27 18.31 2.06
CA ILE A 248 1.48 19.11 0.85
C ILE A 248 2.23 20.38 1.23
N VAL A 249 3.23 20.76 0.43
CA VAL A 249 3.98 22.01 0.62
C VAL A 249 3.05 23.22 0.56
N ASN A 250 3.28 24.19 1.46
CA ASN A 250 2.42 25.34 1.66
C ASN A 250 2.52 26.36 0.51
N ASP A 251 3.70 26.49 -0.09
CA ASP A 251 4.00 27.47 -1.15
C ASP A 251 3.81 26.87 -2.54
N LEU A 252 2.61 26.33 -2.79
CA LEU A 252 2.18 25.82 -4.08
C LEU A 252 0.89 26.51 -4.50
N ASP A 253 0.69 26.65 -5.81
CA ASP A 253 -0.52 27.24 -6.35
C ASP A 253 -1.73 26.36 -6.00
N PRO A 254 -2.93 26.94 -5.76
CA PRO A 254 -4.12 26.17 -5.42
C PRO A 254 -4.43 25.04 -6.42
N LYS A 255 -4.13 25.26 -7.70
CA LYS A 255 -4.31 24.27 -8.77
C LYS A 255 -3.34 23.10 -8.65
N GLU A 256 -2.09 23.35 -8.29
CA GLU A 256 -1.09 22.30 -8.09
C GLU A 256 -1.43 21.47 -6.85
N LYS A 257 -1.82 22.14 -5.75
CA LYS A 257 -2.31 21.45 -4.55
C LYS A 257 -3.53 20.60 -4.84
N MET A 258 -4.39 21.02 -5.76
CA MET A 258 -5.54 20.25 -6.22
C MET A 258 -5.12 18.98 -6.96
N ILE A 259 -4.12 19.06 -7.86
CA ILE A 259 -3.54 17.89 -8.54
C ILE A 259 -2.87 16.94 -7.53
N LEU A 260 -2.05 17.45 -6.62
CA LEU A 260 -1.39 16.65 -5.59
C LEU A 260 -2.40 15.98 -4.65
N SER A 261 -3.49 16.66 -4.31
CA SER A 261 -4.59 16.09 -3.53
C SER A 261 -5.32 14.97 -4.28
N ALA A 262 -5.51 15.12 -5.59
CA ALA A 262 -6.08 14.06 -6.44
C ALA A 262 -5.14 12.84 -6.55
N ILE A 263 -3.82 13.06 -6.68
CA ILE A 263 -2.81 12.00 -6.65
C ILE A 263 -2.83 11.27 -5.30
N ALA A 264 -2.79 12.01 -4.19
CA ALA A 264 -2.76 11.44 -2.85
C ALA A 264 -4.02 10.62 -2.54
N SER A 265 -5.21 11.15 -2.87
CA SER A 265 -6.47 10.41 -2.70
C SER A 265 -6.53 9.16 -3.59
N ALA A 266 -6.01 9.22 -4.83
CA ALA A 266 -5.94 8.04 -5.69
C ALA A 266 -5.06 6.94 -5.08
N ILE A 267 -3.90 7.32 -4.53
CA ILE A 267 -2.98 6.41 -3.85
C ILE A 267 -3.64 5.82 -2.60
N LEU A 268 -4.29 6.62 -1.76
CA LEU A 268 -4.94 6.14 -0.51
C LEU A 268 -6.12 5.20 -0.79
N LEU A 269 -6.84 5.38 -1.90
CA LEU A 269 -7.98 4.54 -2.28
C LEU A 269 -7.59 3.22 -2.96
N LYS A 270 -6.30 2.98 -3.23
CA LYS A 270 -5.79 1.69 -3.70
C LYS A 270 -6.22 0.60 -2.72
N ARG A 271 -6.62 -0.56 -3.24
CA ARG A 271 -6.95 -1.68 -2.36
C ARG A 271 -5.72 -2.34 -1.82
N LYS A 272 -4.67 -2.49 -2.65
CA LYS A 272 -3.40 -3.10 -2.25
C LYS A 272 -2.40 -2.01 -1.91
N GLN A 273 -2.37 -1.62 -0.64
CA GLN A 273 -1.41 -0.62 -0.16
C GLN A 273 -0.03 -1.24 -0.04
N ASP A 274 0.06 -2.29 0.77
CA ASP A 274 1.21 -3.18 0.86
C ASP A 274 0.77 -4.56 0.38
N VAL A 275 1.20 -4.90 -0.84
CA VAL A 275 0.93 -6.19 -1.49
C VAL A 275 1.40 -7.36 -0.62
N TYR A 276 2.33 -7.14 0.31
CA TYR A 276 2.83 -8.16 1.24
C TYR A 276 2.04 -8.26 2.54
N THR A 277 1.68 -7.15 3.19
CA THR A 277 1.04 -7.20 4.52
C THR A 277 -0.38 -7.77 4.43
N GLU A 278 -1.12 -7.50 3.34
CA GLU A 278 -2.41 -8.14 3.04
C GLU A 278 -2.33 -9.66 2.79
N ARG A 279 -1.12 -10.26 2.78
CA ARG A 279 -0.91 -11.71 2.72
C ARG A 279 -0.96 -12.38 4.10
N ALA A 280 -0.60 -11.65 5.15
CA ALA A 280 -0.47 -12.18 6.52
C ALA A 280 -1.84 -12.28 7.20
N ASP A 281 -2.76 -11.39 6.85
CA ASP A 281 -4.12 -11.36 7.38
C ASP A 281 -5.08 -12.29 6.61
N GLY A 282 -4.53 -13.27 5.89
CA GLY A 282 -5.26 -14.35 5.23
C GLY A 282 -5.83 -15.40 6.20
N LEU A 283 -6.36 -14.95 7.34
CA LEU A 283 -7.26 -15.66 8.24
C LEU A 283 -8.56 -14.85 8.36
#